data_AF-A0A7X8GRT9-F1
#
_entry.id   AF-A0A7X8GRT9-F1
#
_cell.length_a   1.000
_cell.length_b   1.000
_cell.length_c   1.000
_cell.angle_alpha   90.00
_cell.angle_beta   90.00
_cell.angle_gamma   90.00
#
_symmetry.space_group_name_H-M   'P 1'
#
loop_
_entity.id
_entity.type
_entity.pdbx_description
1 polymer ?
#
loop_
_entity_poly.entity_id
_entity_poly.type
_entity_poly.pdbx_seq_one_letter_code
_entity_poly.pdbx_strand_id
1 'polypeptide(L)'
;MAGCCGTVVNELLDTKDERTKAGTCKIDAADTTLSLFKGEKRELLLRYLCSSAEWRVTRFGETPVIEGTLVALKRSKSEDGWFTTLHGYVADFTKDTLLQSRVMLRLQPYKNRSEDGWIRNNWYDKGAIGDSGVELNMYKPKYEQPGIESYLVLEGEGVWLEIYEQAESGDRAFTQRAVNEINEELRHLLDNGFSSTQLPQASTKISDKSEILVLDGMQPGIYMASGYVNPGEPGWTYFKVFNTETGVEVMYEMEQKRTIEYVGWSSDQKEKFFFDSEVWCKEGDWEHEYPARFELWFVPEGGDEGEEGEEGSGERLLATAERRIYGWER
;
A
#
# COMPACT_ATOMS: atom_id res chain seq x y z
N MET A 1 -24.04 -37.14 -10.07
CA MET A 1 -25.01 -37.32 -8.97
C MET A 1 -24.23 -37.49 -7.69
N ALA A 2 -24.45 -36.58 -6.71
CA ALA A 2 -23.92 -36.56 -5.33
C ALA A 2 -22.38 -36.61 -5.22
N GLY A 3 -21.68 -35.69 -4.56
CA GLY A 3 -22.03 -34.88 -3.40
C GLY A 3 -20.82 -34.99 -2.46
N CYS A 4 -20.03 -33.92 -2.36
CA CYS A 4 -19.09 -33.72 -1.25
C CYS A 4 -18.83 -32.21 -1.17
N CYS A 5 -19.79 -31.50 -0.59
CA CYS A 5 -19.57 -30.18 -0.04
C CYS A 5 -18.75 -30.39 1.23
N GLY A 6 -17.43 -30.37 1.09
CA GLY A 6 -16.51 -30.30 2.21
C GLY A 6 -16.47 -28.87 2.69
N THR A 7 -17.18 -28.59 3.78
CA THR A 7 -16.95 -27.41 4.60
C THR A 7 -15.48 -27.45 5.02
N VAL A 8 -14.64 -26.63 4.38
CA VAL A 8 -13.28 -26.38 4.88
C VAL A 8 -13.48 -25.54 6.14
N VAL A 9 -13.53 -26.23 7.27
CA VAL A 9 -13.36 -25.60 8.57
C VAL A 9 -11.93 -25.05 8.54
N ASN A 10 -11.79 -23.73 8.42
CA ASN A 10 -10.55 -23.04 8.76
C ASN A 10 -10.34 -23.23 10.26
N GLU A 11 -9.81 -24.39 10.66
CA GLU A 11 -9.18 -24.54 11.97
C GLU A 11 -8.05 -23.54 12.01
N LEU A 12 -8.25 -22.48 12.80
CA LEU A 12 -7.23 -21.54 13.24
C LEU A 12 -6.15 -22.33 13.96
N LEU A 13 -5.17 -22.79 13.20
CA LEU A 13 -3.91 -23.30 13.71
C LEU A 13 -3.19 -22.14 14.39
N ASP A 14 -3.39 -22.02 15.70
CA ASP A 14 -2.47 -21.36 16.64
C ASP A 14 -1.19 -22.21 16.73
N THR A 15 -0.53 -22.43 15.60
CA THR A 15 0.77 -23.08 15.55
C THR A 15 1.77 -22.04 16.01
N LYS A 16 2.29 -22.22 17.23
CA LYS A 16 3.53 -21.57 17.67
C LYS A 16 4.52 -21.66 16.52
N ASP A 17 4.80 -20.54 15.89
CA ASP A 17 5.68 -20.59 14.73
C ASP A 17 7.12 -20.80 15.16
N GLU A 18 7.70 -21.85 14.62
CA GLU A 18 9.01 -22.38 14.96
C GLU A 18 10.11 -21.77 14.08
N ARG A 19 10.07 -20.45 13.82
CA ARG A 19 11.18 -19.82 13.09
C ARG A 19 12.47 -19.95 13.89
N THR A 20 13.52 -20.39 13.21
CA THR A 20 14.84 -20.46 13.80
C THR A 20 15.43 -19.04 13.90
N LYS A 21 15.65 -18.56 15.12
CA LYS A 21 16.37 -17.30 15.38
C LYS A 21 17.77 -17.38 14.75
N ALA A 22 18.08 -16.44 13.88
CA ALA A 22 19.38 -16.30 13.20
C ALA A 22 20.33 -15.36 13.95
N GLY A 23 19.80 -14.41 14.73
CA GLY A 23 20.59 -13.48 15.51
C GLY A 23 19.76 -12.32 16.06
N THR A 24 20.46 -11.27 16.48
CA THR A 24 19.88 -9.98 16.89
C THR A 24 20.75 -8.84 16.39
N CYS A 25 20.16 -7.71 16.07
CA CYS A 25 20.87 -6.46 15.85
C CYS A 25 20.24 -5.35 16.71
N LYS A 26 20.91 -4.19 16.79
CA LYS A 26 20.35 -3.02 17.46
C LYS A 26 19.99 -1.97 16.43
N ILE A 27 18.80 -1.41 16.57
CA ILE A 27 18.34 -0.26 15.79
C ILE A 27 18.30 0.95 16.71
N ASP A 28 18.89 2.04 16.25
CA ASP A 28 18.77 3.36 16.88
C ASP A 28 17.44 3.99 16.46
N ALA A 29 16.53 4.12 17.43
CA ALA A 29 15.24 4.79 17.30
C ALA A 29 15.15 5.97 18.28
N ALA A 30 16.26 6.62 18.63
CA ALA A 30 16.30 7.74 19.57
C ALA A 30 15.49 8.97 19.13
N ASP A 31 15.23 9.09 17.83
CA ASP A 31 14.51 10.21 17.26
C ASP A 31 13.02 10.18 17.61
N THR A 32 12.53 11.21 18.29
CA THR A 32 11.15 11.27 18.78
C THR A 32 10.15 11.86 17.77
N THR A 33 10.58 12.18 16.55
CA THR A 33 9.78 12.92 15.56
C THR A 33 8.43 12.26 15.28
N LEU A 34 8.39 10.93 15.14
CA LEU A 34 7.15 10.18 14.90
C LEU A 34 6.07 10.44 15.96
N SER A 35 6.46 10.65 17.23
CA SER A 35 5.53 10.90 18.33
C SER A 35 4.93 12.31 18.35
N LEU A 36 5.37 13.20 17.44
CA LEU A 36 4.87 14.57 17.37
C LEU A 36 3.58 14.69 16.54
N PHE A 37 3.17 13.65 15.82
CA PHE A 37 2.02 13.66 14.90
C PHE A 37 0.69 13.31 15.56
N LYS A 38 0.24 14.19 16.45
CA LYS A 38 -1.06 14.11 17.15
C LYS A 38 -1.93 15.33 16.91
N GLY A 39 -3.25 15.18 17.08
CA GLY A 39 -4.22 16.24 16.84
C GLY A 39 -4.10 16.80 15.42
N GLU A 40 -4.05 18.13 15.27
CA GLU A 40 -3.92 18.79 13.96
C GLU A 40 -2.66 18.39 13.17
N LYS A 41 -1.58 17.99 13.85
CA LYS A 41 -0.38 17.49 13.16
C LYS A 41 -0.63 16.17 12.45
N ARG A 42 -1.56 15.34 12.95
CA ARG A 42 -1.96 14.11 12.25
C ARG A 42 -2.65 14.41 10.93
N GLU A 43 -3.48 15.46 10.89
CA GLU A 43 -4.11 15.92 9.64
C GLU A 43 -3.06 16.47 8.67
N LEU A 44 -2.08 17.21 9.17
CA LEU A 44 -0.93 17.64 8.38
C LEU A 44 -0.17 16.44 7.76
N LEU A 45 0.06 15.39 8.53
CA LEU A 45 0.68 14.16 8.04
C LEU A 45 -0.16 13.48 6.97
N LEU A 46 -1.45 13.26 7.23
CA LEU A 46 -2.34 12.61 6.28
C LEU A 46 -2.38 13.39 4.96
N ARG A 47 -2.49 14.72 5.04
CA ARG A 47 -2.46 15.62 3.89
C ARG A 47 -1.15 15.49 3.08
N TYR A 48 -0.01 15.38 3.74
CA TYR A 48 1.26 15.16 3.08
C TYR A 48 1.31 13.78 2.41
N LEU A 49 0.97 12.72 3.15
CA LEU A 49 1.05 11.33 2.67
C LEU A 49 0.16 11.08 1.46
N CYS A 50 -1.09 11.55 1.46
CA CYS A 50 -2.00 11.36 0.32
C CYS A 50 -1.55 12.14 -0.93
N SER A 51 -0.82 13.24 -0.75
CA SER A 51 -0.36 14.07 -1.87
C SER A 51 0.99 13.64 -2.42
N SER A 52 1.73 12.82 -1.69
CA SER A 52 3.08 12.39 -2.05
C SER A 52 3.05 11.16 -2.96
N ALA A 53 3.75 11.21 -4.10
CA ALA A 53 3.91 10.02 -4.93
C ALA A 53 4.70 8.90 -4.21
N GLU A 54 5.49 9.24 -3.19
CA GLU A 54 6.25 8.26 -2.43
C GLU A 54 5.37 7.43 -1.47
N TRP A 55 4.13 7.85 -1.22
CA TRP A 55 3.25 7.19 -0.25
C TRP A 55 1.91 6.82 -0.86
N ARG A 56 1.52 5.58 -0.67
CA ARG A 56 0.17 5.11 -0.99
C ARG A 56 -0.64 5.01 0.30
N VAL A 57 -1.57 5.92 0.50
CA VAL A 57 -2.49 5.86 1.64
C VAL A 57 -3.65 4.93 1.29
N THR A 58 -3.86 3.88 2.07
CA THR A 58 -4.89 2.86 1.79
C THR A 58 -5.47 2.28 3.09
N ARG A 59 -6.50 1.43 2.95
CA ARG A 59 -7.05 0.63 4.06
C ARG A 59 -6.55 -0.80 3.94
N PHE A 60 -5.94 -1.30 5.01
CA PHE A 60 -5.32 -2.62 5.05
C PHE A 60 -6.10 -3.57 5.97
N GLY A 61 -6.52 -4.73 5.46
CA GLY A 61 -7.28 -5.76 6.20
C GLY A 61 -7.81 -6.87 5.28
N GLU A 62 -7.87 -8.11 5.77
CA GLU A 62 -8.31 -9.29 4.99
C GLU A 62 -9.83 -9.47 4.90
N THR A 63 -10.59 -8.71 5.67
CA THR A 63 -12.05 -8.83 5.70
C THR A 63 -12.68 -7.70 4.89
N PRO A 64 -13.72 -8.02 4.09
CA PRO A 64 -14.40 -7.02 3.30
C PRO A 64 -15.13 -6.07 4.25
N VAL A 65 -15.15 -4.78 3.89
CA VAL A 65 -16.03 -3.72 4.42
C VAL A 65 -15.43 -2.90 5.59
N ILE A 66 -15.00 -1.68 5.27
CA ILE A 66 -15.06 -0.43 6.07
C ILE A 66 -14.17 -0.31 7.33
N GLU A 67 -13.63 -1.39 7.90
CA GLU A 67 -12.79 -1.35 9.12
C GLU A 67 -11.30 -1.66 8.91
N GLY A 68 -10.80 -1.53 7.69
CA GLY A 68 -9.36 -1.67 7.42
C GLY A 68 -8.54 -0.63 8.19
N THR A 69 -7.37 -1.01 8.68
CA THR A 69 -6.43 -0.07 9.30
C THR A 69 -5.97 0.94 8.25
N LEU A 70 -6.08 2.23 8.55
CA LEU A 70 -5.50 3.28 7.73
C LEU A 70 -3.96 3.21 7.78
N VAL A 71 -3.35 2.97 6.63
CA VAL A 71 -1.89 2.88 6.48
C VAL A 71 -1.42 3.71 5.30
N ALA A 72 -0.15 4.12 5.33
CA ALA A 72 0.58 4.62 4.19
C ALA A 72 1.74 3.67 3.87
N LEU A 73 1.70 3.07 2.68
CA LEU A 73 2.74 2.18 2.17
C LEU A 73 3.75 3.02 1.39
N LYS A 74 5.05 2.86 1.68
CA LYS A 74 6.09 3.56 0.93
C LYS A 74 6.23 2.90 -0.45
N ARG A 75 6.16 3.71 -1.50
CA ARG A 75 6.45 3.32 -2.88
C ARG A 75 7.95 3.28 -3.11
N SER A 76 8.36 2.50 -4.10
CA SER A 76 9.72 2.54 -4.63
C SER A 76 9.79 3.40 -5.88
N LYS A 77 10.99 3.90 -6.17
CA LYS A 77 11.27 4.69 -7.37
C LYS A 77 12.10 3.85 -8.34
N SER A 78 11.62 3.69 -9.57
CA SER A 78 12.36 3.16 -10.72
C SER A 78 12.66 4.27 -11.72
N GLU A 79 13.28 3.93 -12.86
CA GLU A 79 13.46 4.85 -13.99
C GLU A 79 12.10 5.31 -14.58
N ASP A 80 11.09 4.45 -14.51
CA ASP A 80 9.74 4.71 -15.05
C ASP A 80 8.83 5.48 -14.08
N GLY A 81 9.28 5.71 -12.85
CA GLY A 81 8.57 6.50 -11.84
C GLY A 81 8.37 5.78 -10.52
N TRP A 82 7.34 6.19 -9.79
CA TRP A 82 6.97 5.58 -8.52
C TRP A 82 6.10 4.36 -8.75
N PHE A 83 6.33 3.31 -7.98
CA PHE A 83 5.53 2.09 -8.04
C PHE A 83 5.40 1.45 -6.67
N THR A 84 4.30 0.75 -6.48
CA THR A 84 4.10 -0.19 -5.37
C THR A 84 3.76 -1.56 -5.94
N THR A 85 4.16 -2.63 -5.26
CA THR A 85 3.71 -3.98 -5.61
C THR A 85 2.71 -4.50 -4.58
N LEU A 86 2.27 -5.74 -4.74
CA LEU A 86 1.35 -6.41 -3.83
C LEU A 86 1.78 -6.21 -2.35
N HIS A 87 0.90 -5.55 -1.58
CA HIS A 87 1.07 -5.24 -0.16
C HIS A 87 2.26 -4.32 0.21
N GLY A 88 2.79 -3.55 -0.75
CA GLY A 88 3.86 -2.58 -0.52
C GLY A 88 5.24 -3.21 -0.37
N TYR A 89 5.40 -4.49 -0.69
CA TYR A 89 6.73 -5.11 -0.75
C TYR A 89 7.51 -4.61 -1.96
N VAL A 90 8.81 -4.57 -1.82
CA VAL A 90 9.75 -4.26 -2.89
C VAL A 90 10.82 -5.32 -2.82
N ALA A 91 10.99 -6.05 -3.91
CA ALA A 91 12.01 -7.06 -4.01
C ALA A 91 12.96 -6.72 -5.15
N ASP A 92 14.24 -6.62 -4.82
CA ASP A 92 15.31 -6.61 -5.81
C ASP A 92 15.93 -8.01 -5.80
N PHE A 93 15.54 -8.81 -6.80
CA PHE A 93 16.15 -10.10 -7.08
C PHE A 93 17.08 -10.02 -8.30
N THR A 94 17.53 -8.82 -8.68
CA THR A 94 18.53 -8.69 -9.73
C THR A 94 19.86 -9.30 -9.25
N LYS A 95 20.67 -9.73 -10.21
CA LYS A 95 21.83 -10.60 -9.95
C LYS A 95 22.78 -9.93 -8.94
N ASP A 96 22.95 -10.61 -7.81
CA ASP A 96 24.00 -10.45 -6.80
C ASP A 96 23.61 -9.78 -5.46
N THR A 97 22.36 -9.35 -5.26
CA THR A 97 21.90 -8.91 -3.92
C THR A 97 20.49 -9.39 -3.61
N LEU A 98 20.32 -10.16 -2.53
CA LEU A 98 19.00 -10.46 -1.98
C LEU A 98 18.55 -9.28 -1.10
N LEU A 99 17.53 -8.54 -1.54
CA LEU A 99 16.82 -7.60 -0.69
C LEU A 99 15.31 -7.64 -0.99
N GLN A 100 14.52 -7.99 0.01
CA GLN A 100 13.08 -7.72 0.03
C GLN A 100 12.76 -6.83 1.22
N SER A 101 11.98 -5.78 1.00
CA SER A 101 11.68 -4.79 2.03
C SER A 101 10.25 -4.27 1.93
N ARG A 102 9.77 -3.70 3.04
CA ARG A 102 8.53 -2.93 3.09
C ARG A 102 8.64 -1.88 4.18
N VAL A 103 8.21 -0.65 3.88
CA VAL A 103 8.11 0.44 4.86
C VAL A 103 6.67 0.93 4.88
N MET A 104 6.10 1.03 6.07
CA MET A 104 4.70 1.41 6.25
C MET A 104 4.53 2.31 7.47
N LEU A 105 3.73 3.36 7.33
CA LEU A 105 3.20 4.13 8.44
C LEU A 105 1.78 3.68 8.72
N ARG A 106 1.53 3.18 9.92
CA ARG A 106 0.18 2.93 10.42
C ARG A 106 -0.32 4.19 11.09
N LEU A 107 -1.47 4.70 10.62
CA LEU A 107 -2.04 5.96 11.07
C LEU A 107 -3.11 5.77 12.16
N GLN A 108 -3.27 4.56 12.70
CA GLN A 108 -4.22 4.22 13.75
C GLN A 108 -3.57 3.22 14.74
N PRO A 109 -3.87 3.29 16.05
CA PRO A 109 -3.38 2.28 16.98
C PRO A 109 -3.99 0.90 16.68
N TYR A 110 -3.27 -0.17 17.04
CA TYR A 110 -3.83 -1.53 16.97
C TYR A 110 -5.07 -1.62 17.84
N LYS A 111 -6.20 -2.06 17.26
CA LYS A 111 -7.43 -2.32 18.02
C LYS A 111 -7.27 -3.57 18.89
N ASN A 112 -6.73 -4.67 18.33
CA ASN A 112 -6.43 -5.93 19.03
C ASN A 112 -5.30 -6.72 18.35
N ARG A 113 -4.37 -7.29 19.14
CA ARG A 113 -3.19 -8.03 18.65
C ARG A 113 -3.49 -9.24 17.75
N SER A 114 -4.68 -9.85 17.88
CA SER A 114 -5.07 -11.06 17.15
C SER A 114 -5.89 -10.80 15.88
N GLU A 115 -6.42 -9.59 15.70
CA GLU A 115 -7.36 -9.25 14.62
C GLU A 115 -6.67 -8.60 13.42
N ASP A 116 -5.54 -7.93 13.64
CA ASP A 116 -4.70 -7.38 12.58
C ASP A 116 -3.92 -8.50 11.88
N GLY A 117 -4.59 -9.16 10.93
CA GLY A 117 -4.24 -10.43 10.29
C GLY A 117 -2.80 -10.62 9.78
N TRP A 118 -2.05 -9.53 9.64
CA TRP A 118 -0.67 -9.55 9.16
C TRP A 118 0.37 -9.71 10.28
N ILE A 119 0.01 -9.37 11.51
CA ILE A 119 0.80 -9.63 12.71
C ILE A 119 0.23 -10.85 13.43
N ARG A 120 -0.25 -11.85 12.68
CA ARG A 120 -0.90 -13.05 13.23
C ARG A 120 -0.02 -13.94 14.11
N ASN A 121 1.18 -13.48 14.43
CA ASN A 121 2.32 -14.34 14.52
C ASN A 121 3.41 -13.85 15.50
N ASN A 122 3.31 -12.65 16.08
CA ASN A 122 4.27 -12.15 17.08
C ASN A 122 5.75 -12.08 16.63
N TRP A 123 6.09 -12.19 15.34
CA TRP A 123 7.48 -12.09 14.84
C TRP A 123 7.86 -10.68 14.46
N TYR A 124 7.65 -9.77 15.38
CA TYR A 124 8.11 -8.41 15.25
C TYR A 124 8.69 -7.96 16.58
N ASP A 125 9.68 -7.09 16.49
CA ASP A 125 10.24 -6.45 17.65
C ASP A 125 9.64 -5.07 17.78
N LYS A 126 9.07 -4.84 18.96
CA LYS A 126 8.47 -3.57 19.31
C LYS A 126 9.51 -2.72 20.03
N GLY A 127 9.88 -1.60 19.41
CA GLY A 127 10.64 -0.53 20.03
C GLY A 127 9.73 0.62 20.42
N ALA A 128 10.06 1.29 21.52
CA ALA A 128 9.51 2.62 21.80
C ALA A 128 10.34 3.65 21.04
N ILE A 129 9.68 4.61 20.41
CA ILE A 129 10.34 5.80 19.89
C ILE A 129 11.06 6.53 21.04
N GLY A 130 12.30 6.96 20.82
CA GLY A 130 13.19 7.51 21.84
C GLY A 130 14.20 6.51 22.41
N ASP A 131 14.13 5.23 22.04
CA ASP A 131 15.10 4.21 22.45
C ASP A 131 16.24 4.08 21.43
N SER A 132 17.47 4.36 21.85
CA SER A 132 18.66 4.27 20.99
C SER A 132 19.22 2.84 20.83
N GLY A 133 18.51 1.82 21.31
CA GLY A 133 19.02 0.46 21.39
C GLY A 133 17.97 -0.63 21.26
N VAL A 134 16.95 -0.42 20.41
CA VAL A 134 15.89 -1.39 20.16
C VAL A 134 16.52 -2.69 19.64
N GLU A 135 16.36 -3.77 20.41
CA GLU A 135 16.82 -5.10 20.01
C GLU A 135 15.88 -5.66 18.94
N LEU A 136 16.42 -5.93 17.75
CA LEU A 136 15.69 -6.48 16.61
C LEU A 136 16.14 -7.94 16.40
N ASN A 137 15.22 -8.87 16.63
CA ASN A 137 15.38 -10.29 16.37
C ASN A 137 15.37 -10.55 14.86
N MET A 138 16.27 -11.45 14.46
CA MET A 138 16.40 -11.89 13.08
C MET A 138 16.08 -13.38 12.99
N TYR A 139 15.39 -13.78 11.94
CA TYR A 139 14.91 -15.14 11.75
C TYR A 139 15.30 -15.67 10.39
N LYS A 140 15.53 -16.98 10.30
CA LYS A 140 15.55 -17.65 9.00
C LYS A 140 14.14 -17.60 8.40
N PRO A 141 14.01 -17.29 7.10
CA PRO A 141 12.72 -17.30 6.43
C PRO A 141 12.13 -18.72 6.40
N LYS A 142 10.82 -18.79 6.17
CA LYS A 142 10.13 -20.06 5.95
C LYS A 142 10.39 -20.60 4.54
N TYR A 143 10.07 -21.88 4.34
CA TYR A 143 10.02 -22.51 3.02
C TYR A 143 11.34 -22.44 2.23
N GLU A 144 12.48 -22.49 2.94
CA GLU A 144 13.82 -22.51 2.34
C GLU A 144 14.13 -21.29 1.46
N GLN A 145 13.43 -20.17 1.65
CA GLN A 145 13.79 -18.92 1.01
C GLN A 145 15.19 -18.47 1.47
N PRO A 146 15.95 -17.75 0.64
CA PRO A 146 17.28 -17.29 1.02
C PRO A 146 17.21 -16.12 2.02
N GLY A 147 18.34 -15.85 2.67
CA GLY A 147 18.53 -14.68 3.54
C GLY A 147 18.02 -14.82 4.96
N ILE A 148 17.87 -13.67 5.61
CA ILE A 148 17.47 -13.51 7.00
C ILE A 148 16.42 -12.42 7.04
N GLU A 149 15.30 -12.65 7.72
CA GLU A 149 14.19 -11.72 7.86
C GLU A 149 14.18 -11.02 9.23
N SER A 150 13.68 -9.80 9.28
CA SER A 150 13.33 -9.07 10.51
C SER A 150 12.13 -8.17 10.27
N TYR A 151 11.40 -7.86 11.35
CA TYR A 151 10.25 -6.97 11.32
C TYR A 151 10.32 -6.02 12.52
N LEU A 152 10.55 -4.75 12.26
CA LEU A 152 10.59 -3.70 13.27
C LEU A 152 9.24 -2.99 13.35
N VAL A 153 8.73 -2.76 14.55
CA VAL A 153 7.61 -1.85 14.82
C VAL A 153 8.05 -0.81 15.83
N LEU A 154 8.08 0.46 15.43
CA LEU A 154 8.33 1.59 16.33
C LEU A 154 7.02 2.29 16.65
N GLU A 155 6.66 2.31 17.93
CA GLU A 155 5.43 2.93 18.43
C GLU A 155 5.65 4.41 18.73
N GLY A 156 4.91 5.26 18.02
CA GLY A 156 4.74 6.67 18.34
C GLY A 156 3.35 6.98 18.91
N GLU A 157 3.14 8.25 19.28
CA GLU A 157 1.84 8.74 19.77
C GLU A 157 0.84 8.93 18.60
N GLY A 158 0.20 7.84 18.18
CA GLY A 158 -0.86 7.83 17.15
C GLY A 158 -0.40 7.46 15.74
N VAL A 159 0.91 7.41 15.49
CA VAL A 159 1.53 6.95 14.24
C VAL A 159 2.59 5.90 14.58
N TRP A 160 2.61 4.81 13.83
CA TRP A 160 3.54 3.70 14.06
C TRP A 160 4.31 3.43 12.77
N LEU A 161 5.61 3.19 12.89
CA LEU A 161 6.48 2.85 11.76
C LEU A 161 6.72 1.35 11.77
N GLU A 162 6.35 0.69 10.68
CA GLU A 162 6.56 -0.73 10.45
C GLU A 162 7.57 -0.91 9.32
N ILE A 163 8.62 -1.70 9.55
CA ILE A 163 9.66 -2.00 8.57
C ILE A 163 9.91 -3.51 8.53
N TYR A 164 9.77 -4.09 7.34
CA TYR A 164 10.23 -5.46 7.05
C TYR A 164 11.51 -5.39 6.22
N GLU A 165 12.45 -6.27 6.54
CA GLU A 165 13.70 -6.46 5.78
C GLU A 165 14.06 -7.94 5.72
N GLN A 166 14.26 -8.45 4.50
CA GLN A 166 14.91 -9.72 4.20
C GLN A 166 16.17 -9.43 3.40
N ALA A 167 17.32 -9.84 3.94
CA ALA A 167 18.63 -9.61 3.33
C ALA A 167 19.61 -10.73 3.68
N GLU A 168 20.74 -10.82 2.97
CA GLU A 168 21.82 -11.76 3.32
C GLU A 168 22.53 -11.37 4.61
N SER A 169 22.75 -10.07 4.81
CA SER A 169 23.42 -9.53 5.99
C SER A 169 22.49 -9.48 7.21
N GLY A 170 23.08 -9.64 8.39
CA GLY A 170 22.42 -9.46 9.67
C GLY A 170 22.61 -8.08 10.30
N ASP A 171 23.17 -7.10 9.58
CA ASP A 171 23.40 -5.74 10.09
C ASP A 171 22.17 -4.84 10.09
N ARG A 172 21.17 -5.16 9.26
CA ARG A 172 19.92 -4.38 9.06
C ARG A 172 20.17 -2.93 8.66
N ALA A 173 21.14 -2.73 7.77
CA ALA A 173 21.47 -1.41 7.24
C ALA A 173 20.27 -0.75 6.53
N PHE A 174 19.41 -1.52 5.85
CA PHE A 174 18.19 -0.96 5.24
C PHE A 174 17.23 -0.46 6.31
N THR A 175 16.95 -1.26 7.35
CA THR A 175 16.03 -0.88 8.43
C THR A 175 16.51 0.40 9.13
N GLN A 176 17.79 0.49 9.50
CA GLN A 176 18.32 1.70 10.15
C GLN A 176 18.21 2.93 9.23
N ARG A 177 18.54 2.78 7.94
CA ARG A 177 18.43 3.87 6.97
C ARG A 177 16.98 4.33 6.82
N ALA A 178 16.02 3.41 6.70
CA ALA A 178 14.60 3.73 6.61
C ALA A 178 14.11 4.47 7.86
N VAL A 179 14.51 4.07 9.07
CA VAL A 179 14.18 4.83 10.30
C VAL A 179 14.68 6.27 10.22
N ASN A 180 15.91 6.48 9.77
CA ASN A 180 16.52 7.81 9.68
C ASN A 180 15.82 8.68 8.62
N GLU A 181 15.62 8.13 7.41
CA GLU A 181 14.99 8.83 6.29
C GLU A 181 13.55 9.26 6.62
N ILE A 182 12.77 8.36 7.25
CA ILE A 182 11.40 8.68 7.67
C ILE A 182 11.39 9.79 8.72
N ASN A 183 12.27 9.74 9.72
CA ASN A 183 12.30 10.80 10.72
C ASN A 183 12.77 12.14 10.14
N GLU A 184 13.70 12.14 9.18
CA GLU A 184 14.13 13.35 8.48
C GLU A 184 12.98 13.96 7.65
N GLU A 185 12.30 13.13 6.85
CA GLU A 185 11.12 13.51 6.06
C GLU A 185 10.03 14.13 6.94
N LEU A 186 9.71 13.46 8.05
CA LEU A 186 8.69 13.90 8.99
C LEU A 186 9.10 15.18 9.76
N ARG A 187 10.37 15.35 10.09
CA ARG A 187 10.86 16.59 10.72
C ARG A 187 10.72 17.76 9.76
N HIS A 188 11.12 17.56 8.51
CA HIS A 188 10.98 18.58 7.47
C HIS A 188 9.51 18.99 7.31
N LEU A 189 8.57 18.04 7.35
CA LEU A 189 7.14 18.33 7.33
C LEU A 189 6.68 19.16 8.55
N LEU A 190 7.17 18.86 9.75
CA LEU A 190 6.83 19.62 10.96
C LEU A 190 7.37 21.06 10.92
N ASP A 191 8.59 21.24 10.42
CA ASP A 191 9.26 22.53 10.40
C ASP A 191 8.68 23.47 9.33
N ASN A 192 8.21 22.92 8.21
CA ASN A 192 7.77 23.70 7.05
C ASN A 192 6.25 23.68 6.80
N GLY A 193 5.53 22.74 7.41
CA GLY A 193 4.13 22.49 7.08
C GLY A 193 3.96 21.83 5.71
N PHE A 194 2.71 21.78 5.22
CA PHE A 194 2.40 21.20 3.92
C PHE A 194 2.54 22.25 2.81
N SER A 195 3.31 21.93 1.78
CA SER A 195 3.36 22.64 0.51
C SER A 195 3.52 21.66 -0.63
N SER A 196 2.75 21.80 -1.70
CA SER A 196 2.89 20.92 -2.87
C SER A 196 4.24 21.05 -3.57
N THR A 197 4.91 22.20 -3.41
CA THR A 197 6.27 22.43 -3.92
C THR A 197 7.36 21.66 -3.17
N GLN A 198 7.05 21.12 -1.99
CA GLN A 198 7.97 20.34 -1.16
C GLN A 198 7.74 18.84 -1.28
N LEU A 199 6.74 18.41 -2.05
CA LEU A 199 6.48 17.01 -2.28
C LEU A 199 7.61 16.38 -3.13
N PRO A 200 7.85 15.07 -3.00
CA PRO A 200 8.77 14.36 -3.87
C PRO A 200 8.48 14.62 -5.35
N GLN A 201 9.52 14.59 -6.17
CA GLN A 201 9.38 14.74 -7.62
C GLN A 201 8.30 13.80 -8.16
N ALA A 202 7.49 14.28 -9.10
CA ALA A 202 6.37 13.55 -9.71
C ALA A 202 5.17 13.29 -8.77
N SER A 203 5.13 13.89 -7.57
CA SER A 203 3.92 13.88 -6.74
C SER A 203 2.76 14.64 -7.35
N THR A 204 3.06 15.74 -8.03
CA THR A 204 2.06 16.59 -8.67
C THR A 204 2.37 16.88 -10.13
N LYS A 205 1.32 17.05 -10.93
CA LYS A 205 1.39 17.48 -12.32
C LYS A 205 0.39 18.61 -12.56
N ILE A 206 0.83 19.69 -13.21
CA ILE A 206 -0.09 20.73 -13.69
C ILE A 206 -0.66 20.30 -15.03
N SER A 207 -1.96 20.03 -15.09
CA SER A 207 -2.66 19.52 -16.28
C SER A 207 -4.14 19.87 -16.23
N ASP A 208 -4.72 20.22 -17.39
CA ASP A 208 -6.17 20.43 -17.51
C ASP A 208 -6.95 19.09 -17.52
N LYS A 209 -6.27 17.94 -17.63
CA LYS A 209 -6.88 16.61 -17.70
C LYS A 209 -6.29 15.66 -16.67
N SER A 210 -7.17 14.85 -16.08
CA SER A 210 -6.78 13.63 -15.40
C SER A 210 -6.33 12.58 -16.41
N GLU A 211 -5.39 11.71 -16.03
CA GLU A 211 -4.83 10.70 -16.92
C GLU A 211 -4.65 9.35 -16.22
N ILE A 212 -4.83 8.28 -16.98
CA ILE A 212 -4.48 6.91 -16.60
C ILE A 212 -3.56 6.36 -17.68
N LEU A 213 -2.41 5.85 -17.28
CA LEU A 213 -1.51 5.01 -18.06
C LEU A 213 -1.66 3.58 -17.55
N VAL A 214 -1.96 2.66 -18.45
CA VAL A 214 -2.04 1.23 -18.13
C VAL A 214 -0.85 0.56 -18.79
N LEU A 215 -0.07 -0.20 -18.02
CA LEU A 215 1.09 -0.99 -18.44
C LEU A 215 0.87 -2.47 -18.10
N ASP A 216 1.58 -3.37 -18.78
CA ASP A 216 1.57 -4.78 -18.43
C ASP A 216 2.25 -4.99 -17.06
N GLY A 217 1.65 -5.85 -16.24
CA GLY A 217 2.25 -6.32 -15.00
C GLY A 217 3.17 -7.52 -15.23
N MET A 218 3.44 -8.26 -14.16
CA MET A 218 4.36 -9.41 -14.18
C MET A 218 3.85 -10.58 -15.04
N GLN A 219 2.53 -10.70 -15.20
CA GLN A 219 1.87 -11.83 -15.88
C GLN A 219 0.59 -11.36 -16.60
N PRO A 220 0.14 -12.07 -17.65
CA PRO A 220 -1.17 -11.82 -18.26
C PRO A 220 -2.31 -11.79 -17.23
N GLY A 221 -3.25 -10.86 -17.39
CA GLY A 221 -4.30 -10.60 -16.41
C GLY A 221 -3.90 -9.67 -15.27
N ILE A 222 -2.62 -9.32 -15.09
CA ILE A 222 -2.15 -8.31 -14.13
C ILE A 222 -1.66 -7.08 -14.89
N TYR A 223 -2.13 -5.91 -14.48
CA TYR A 223 -1.81 -4.62 -15.08
C TYR A 223 -1.38 -3.62 -14.01
N MET A 224 -0.48 -2.71 -14.37
CA MET A 224 -0.14 -1.54 -13.56
C MET A 224 -0.86 -0.33 -14.13
N ALA A 225 -1.78 0.25 -13.36
CA ALA A 225 -2.48 1.47 -13.72
C ALA A 225 -1.95 2.62 -12.85
N SER A 226 -1.40 3.66 -13.46
CA SER A 226 -0.89 4.83 -12.77
C SER A 226 -1.28 6.11 -13.50
N GLY A 227 -1.11 7.26 -12.87
CA GLY A 227 -1.42 8.52 -13.52
C GLY A 227 -1.56 9.67 -12.55
N TYR A 228 -2.33 10.67 -12.95
CA TYR A 228 -2.55 11.88 -12.16
C TYR A 228 -4.01 12.30 -12.18
N VAL A 229 -4.59 12.49 -10.99
CA VAL A 229 -5.98 12.96 -10.82
C VAL A 229 -6.09 14.05 -9.77
N ASN A 230 -7.20 14.78 -9.79
CA ASN A 230 -7.55 15.65 -8.68
C ASN A 230 -9.07 15.55 -8.46
N PRO A 231 -9.52 14.92 -7.37
CA PRO A 231 -10.93 14.83 -7.07
C PRO A 231 -11.54 16.18 -6.65
N GLY A 232 -10.72 17.16 -6.24
CA GLY A 232 -11.16 18.48 -5.76
C GLY A 232 -11.48 18.53 -4.25
N GLU A 233 -11.64 17.38 -3.62
CA GLU A 233 -11.98 17.24 -2.20
C GLU A 233 -11.37 15.93 -1.63
N PRO A 234 -11.26 15.79 -0.29
CA PRO A 234 -10.73 14.58 0.33
C PRO A 234 -11.64 13.36 0.08
N GLY A 235 -11.04 12.18 -0.12
CA GLY A 235 -11.77 10.93 -0.33
C GLY A 235 -10.92 9.82 -0.92
N TRP A 236 -11.60 8.77 -1.37
CA TRP A 236 -11.00 7.52 -1.83
C TRP A 236 -11.16 7.35 -3.33
N THR A 237 -10.13 6.84 -3.98
CA THR A 237 -10.19 6.39 -5.38
C THR A 237 -10.04 4.88 -5.46
N TYR A 238 -10.61 4.28 -6.49
CA TYR A 238 -10.46 2.86 -6.78
C TYR A 238 -10.76 2.58 -8.26
N PHE A 239 -10.36 1.40 -8.74
CA PHE A 239 -10.53 1.00 -10.13
C PHE A 239 -11.77 0.13 -10.37
N LYS A 240 -12.40 0.31 -11.53
CA LYS A 240 -13.26 -0.66 -12.19
C LYS A 240 -12.68 -0.94 -13.58
N VAL A 241 -12.81 -2.17 -14.08
CA VAL A 241 -12.39 -2.51 -15.44
C VAL A 241 -13.50 -3.25 -16.15
N PHE A 242 -13.85 -2.79 -17.34
CA PHE A 242 -14.92 -3.37 -18.15
C PHE A 242 -14.39 -3.91 -19.47
N ASN A 243 -14.84 -5.08 -19.89
CA ASN A 243 -14.72 -5.49 -21.29
C ASN A 243 -15.61 -4.57 -22.14
N THR A 244 -15.05 -3.86 -23.11
CA THR A 244 -15.80 -2.85 -23.88
C THR A 244 -16.74 -3.43 -24.91
N GLU A 245 -16.58 -4.70 -25.29
CA GLU A 245 -17.47 -5.41 -26.21
C GLU A 245 -18.71 -5.93 -25.50
N THR A 246 -18.56 -6.46 -24.27
CA THR A 246 -19.66 -7.08 -23.51
C THR A 246 -20.29 -6.13 -22.48
N GLY A 247 -19.55 -5.11 -22.04
CA GLY A 247 -19.93 -4.21 -20.96
C GLY A 247 -19.82 -4.82 -19.56
N VAL A 248 -19.24 -6.02 -19.43
CA VAL A 248 -19.11 -6.75 -18.15
C VAL A 248 -17.88 -6.27 -17.39
N GLU A 249 -18.00 -6.08 -16.07
CA GLU A 249 -16.86 -5.82 -15.20
C GLU A 249 -15.99 -7.08 -15.06
N VAL A 250 -14.68 -6.93 -15.27
CA VAL A 250 -13.74 -8.05 -15.35
C VAL A 250 -12.81 -8.17 -14.13
N MET A 251 -12.92 -7.26 -13.15
CA MET A 251 -12.14 -7.33 -11.91
C MET A 251 -12.76 -8.29 -10.90
N TYR A 252 -11.92 -8.89 -10.05
CA TYR A 252 -12.39 -9.54 -8.84
C TYR A 252 -12.75 -8.49 -7.77
N GLU A 253 -13.88 -8.65 -7.08
CA GLU A 253 -14.31 -7.73 -6.00
C GLU A 253 -13.23 -7.56 -4.90
N MET A 254 -12.56 -8.65 -4.52
CA MET A 254 -11.47 -8.59 -3.53
C MET A 254 -10.24 -7.83 -4.06
N GLU A 255 -9.99 -7.87 -5.37
CA GLU A 255 -8.88 -7.18 -6.02
C GLU A 255 -9.19 -5.70 -6.23
N GLN A 256 -10.46 -5.36 -6.51
CA GLN A 256 -10.93 -3.97 -6.51
C GLN A 256 -10.63 -3.27 -5.18
N LYS A 257 -10.87 -3.95 -4.05
CA LYS A 257 -10.54 -3.41 -2.71
C LYS A 257 -9.05 -3.13 -2.55
N ARG A 258 -8.18 -3.87 -3.24
CA ARG A 258 -6.73 -3.63 -3.26
C ARG A 258 -6.32 -2.44 -4.10
N THR A 259 -7.23 -1.85 -4.87
CA THR A 259 -6.98 -0.63 -5.66
C THR A 259 -7.35 0.66 -4.93
N ILE A 260 -7.96 0.55 -3.73
CA ILE A 260 -8.36 1.69 -2.93
C ILE A 260 -7.13 2.53 -2.54
N GLU A 261 -7.21 3.83 -2.76
CA GLU A 261 -6.19 4.80 -2.39
C GLU A 261 -6.83 6.13 -1.95
N TYR A 262 -6.31 6.73 -0.87
CA TYR A 262 -6.63 8.10 -0.49
C TYR A 262 -5.67 9.03 -1.22
N VAL A 263 -6.10 9.59 -2.35
CA VAL A 263 -5.27 10.45 -3.19
C VAL A 263 -5.31 11.91 -2.73
N GLY A 264 -4.28 12.69 -3.05
CA GLY A 264 -4.23 14.14 -2.83
C GLY A 264 -5.33 14.88 -3.58
N TRP A 265 -5.67 16.07 -3.07
CA TRP A 265 -6.75 16.92 -3.62
C TRP A 265 -6.36 18.39 -3.62
N SER A 266 -6.97 19.20 -4.48
CA SER A 266 -6.77 20.66 -4.50
C SER A 266 -7.98 21.37 -5.06
N SER A 267 -8.26 22.58 -4.54
CA SER A 267 -9.27 23.45 -5.14
C SER A 267 -8.85 23.93 -6.53
N ASP A 268 -7.55 23.99 -6.82
CA ASP A 268 -7.05 24.22 -8.18
C ASP A 268 -7.17 22.92 -8.98
N GLN A 269 -8.15 22.89 -9.87
CA GLN A 269 -8.42 21.74 -10.72
C GLN A 269 -7.26 21.37 -11.64
N LYS A 270 -6.28 22.26 -11.87
CA LYS A 270 -5.10 21.95 -12.68
C LYS A 270 -4.02 21.19 -11.92
N GLU A 271 -3.99 21.29 -10.61
CA GLU A 271 -3.05 20.54 -9.77
C GLU A 271 -3.55 19.11 -9.65
N LYS A 272 -2.85 18.16 -10.27
CA LYS A 272 -3.16 16.73 -10.23
C LYS A 272 -2.13 16.00 -9.36
N PHE A 273 -2.56 14.95 -8.67
CA PHE A 273 -1.79 14.14 -7.74
C PHE A 273 -1.60 12.74 -8.30
N PHE A 274 -0.40 12.20 -8.08
CA PHE A 274 -0.03 10.87 -8.52
C PHE A 274 -0.86 9.79 -7.81
N PHE A 275 -1.19 8.74 -8.54
CA PHE A 275 -1.71 7.49 -8.00
C PHE A 275 -1.09 6.30 -8.75
N ASP A 276 -1.07 5.13 -8.13
CA ASP A 276 -0.82 3.87 -8.82
C ASP A 276 -1.55 2.70 -8.17
N SER A 277 -1.86 1.68 -8.97
CA SER A 277 -2.37 0.41 -8.48
C SER A 277 -2.03 -0.72 -9.43
N GLU A 278 -1.76 -1.88 -8.84
CA GLU A 278 -1.88 -3.15 -9.54
C GLU A 278 -3.37 -3.49 -9.70
N VAL A 279 -3.75 -3.98 -10.87
CA VAL A 279 -5.14 -4.28 -11.27
C VAL A 279 -5.19 -5.68 -11.85
N TRP A 280 -6.08 -6.51 -11.33
CA TRP A 280 -6.22 -7.93 -11.70
C TRP A 280 -7.52 -8.17 -12.46
N CYS A 281 -7.41 -8.65 -13.69
CA CYS A 281 -8.52 -8.92 -14.59
C CYS A 281 -8.75 -10.43 -14.68
N LYS A 282 -9.93 -10.88 -14.20
CA LYS A 282 -10.35 -12.28 -14.21
C LYS A 282 -10.63 -12.79 -15.61
N GLU A 283 -11.47 -12.07 -16.35
CA GLU A 283 -12.05 -12.55 -17.61
C GLU A 283 -10.97 -12.76 -18.68
N GLY A 284 -11.11 -13.84 -19.45
CA GLY A 284 -10.27 -14.16 -20.59
C GLY A 284 -9.11 -15.08 -20.24
N ASP A 285 -8.28 -15.36 -21.24
CA ASP A 285 -7.11 -16.22 -21.11
C ASP A 285 -5.80 -15.52 -21.52
N TRP A 286 -4.69 -16.24 -21.40
CA TRP A 286 -3.35 -15.75 -21.73
C TRP A 286 -3.06 -15.70 -23.24
N GLU A 287 -3.94 -16.27 -24.07
CA GLU A 287 -3.75 -16.40 -25.52
C GLU A 287 -4.57 -15.37 -26.32
N HIS A 288 -5.69 -14.89 -25.78
CA HIS A 288 -6.65 -14.03 -26.48
C HIS A 288 -6.82 -12.68 -25.78
N GLU A 289 -6.35 -11.63 -26.46
CA GLU A 289 -6.63 -10.26 -26.03
C GLU A 289 -8.07 -9.84 -26.33
N TYR A 290 -8.65 -9.04 -25.43
CA TYR A 290 -9.90 -8.32 -25.65
C TYR A 290 -9.75 -6.83 -25.27
N PRO A 291 -10.57 -5.93 -25.85
CA PRO A 291 -10.53 -4.52 -25.49
C PRO A 291 -11.17 -4.29 -24.11
N ALA A 292 -10.51 -3.53 -23.26
CA ALA A 292 -10.98 -3.18 -21.93
C ALA A 292 -10.87 -1.69 -21.66
N ARG A 293 -11.79 -1.17 -20.84
CA ARG A 293 -11.82 0.19 -20.33
C ARG A 293 -11.55 0.17 -18.83
N PHE A 294 -10.46 0.81 -18.44
CA PHE A 294 -10.08 1.08 -17.07
C PHE A 294 -10.72 2.39 -16.64
N GLU A 295 -11.39 2.37 -15.50
CA GLU A 295 -12.09 3.52 -14.93
C GLU A 295 -11.59 3.77 -13.52
N LEU A 296 -11.14 4.99 -13.25
CA LEU A 296 -10.80 5.42 -11.89
C LEU A 296 -11.99 6.19 -11.31
N TRP A 297 -12.58 5.62 -10.27
CA TRP A 297 -13.72 6.16 -9.55
C TRP A 297 -13.28 6.85 -8.26
N PHE A 298 -14.13 7.74 -7.74
CA PHE A 298 -13.90 8.50 -6.51
C PHE A 298 -15.14 8.53 -5.62
N VAL A 299 -14.92 8.36 -4.32
CA VAL A 299 -15.92 8.51 -3.27
C VAL A 299 -15.44 9.57 -2.28
N PRO A 300 -16.20 10.67 -2.04
CA PRO A 300 -15.82 11.70 -1.08
C PRO A 300 -15.78 11.14 0.34
N GLU A 301 -14.95 11.73 1.19
CA GLU A 301 -14.89 11.37 2.60
C GLU A 301 -16.27 11.54 3.29
N GLY A 302 -16.72 10.49 3.99
CA GLY A 302 -18.04 10.45 4.62
C GLY A 302 -19.17 10.00 3.69
N GLY A 303 -18.90 9.75 2.40
CA GLY A 303 -19.78 8.98 1.52
C GLY A 303 -19.71 7.48 1.86
N ASP A 304 -20.83 6.79 1.81
CA ASP A 304 -20.84 5.32 1.89
C ASP A 304 -20.20 4.75 0.62
N GLU A 305 -19.23 3.84 0.78
CA GLU A 305 -18.71 2.96 -0.27
C GLU A 305 -19.76 1.86 -0.64
N GLY A 306 -21.05 2.14 -0.40
CA GLY A 306 -22.17 1.21 -0.46
C GLY A 306 -22.53 0.78 -1.87
N GLU A 307 -23.18 -0.39 -1.94
CA GLU A 307 -23.57 -1.16 -3.12
C GLU A 307 -23.92 -0.30 -4.35
N GLU A 308 -23.38 -0.70 -5.51
CA GLU A 308 -23.59 -0.03 -6.79
C GLU A 308 -25.06 0.37 -6.99
N GLY A 309 -25.32 1.67 -7.09
CA GLY A 309 -26.62 2.20 -7.48
C GLY A 309 -27.51 2.73 -6.36
N GLU A 310 -27.04 2.84 -5.11
CA GLU A 310 -27.76 3.65 -4.11
C GLU A 310 -27.61 5.16 -4.40
N GLU A 311 -28.72 5.84 -4.66
CA GLU A 311 -28.80 7.30 -4.78
C GLU A 311 -28.33 7.96 -3.47
N GLY A 312 -27.04 8.31 -3.38
CA GLY A 312 -26.50 9.01 -2.21
C GLY A 312 -25.00 8.91 -1.96
N SER A 313 -24.27 8.01 -2.62
CA SER A 313 -22.83 7.77 -2.33
C SER A 313 -21.90 8.94 -2.69
N GLY A 314 -22.34 9.86 -3.56
CA GLY A 314 -21.49 10.94 -4.09
C GLY A 314 -20.37 10.43 -5.01
N GLU A 315 -20.43 9.16 -5.38
CA GLU A 315 -19.44 8.51 -6.22
C GLU A 315 -19.40 9.11 -7.64
N ARG A 316 -18.21 9.31 -8.20
CA ARG A 316 -18.04 9.82 -9.56
C ARG A 316 -16.79 9.29 -10.26
N LEU A 317 -16.89 9.20 -11.58
CA LEU A 317 -15.77 8.86 -12.47
C LEU A 317 -14.78 10.03 -12.58
N LEU A 318 -13.49 9.78 -12.36
CA LEU A 318 -12.41 10.77 -12.48
C LEU A 318 -11.67 10.70 -13.82
N ALA A 319 -11.43 9.49 -14.32
CA ALA A 319 -10.64 9.26 -15.53
C ALA A 319 -10.92 7.89 -16.13
N THR A 320 -10.63 7.76 -17.43
CA THR A 320 -10.73 6.49 -18.17
C THR A 320 -9.50 6.26 -19.04
N ALA A 321 -9.12 5.01 -19.24
CA ALA A 321 -8.19 4.58 -20.28
C ALA A 321 -8.70 3.32 -20.97
N GLU A 322 -8.38 3.15 -22.25
CA GLU A 322 -8.70 1.94 -23.01
C GLU A 322 -7.42 1.23 -23.41
N ARG A 323 -7.42 -0.10 -23.30
CA ARG A 323 -6.27 -0.95 -23.65
C ARG A 323 -6.77 -2.34 -24.06
N ARG A 324 -6.02 -3.03 -24.92
CA ARG A 324 -6.21 -4.46 -25.16
C ARG A 324 -5.49 -5.26 -24.08
N ILE A 325 -6.19 -6.18 -23.43
CA ILE A 325 -5.69 -6.95 -22.29
C ILE A 325 -5.93 -8.44 -22.48
N TYR A 326 -5.11 -9.25 -21.82
CA TYR A 326 -5.28 -10.66 -21.59
C TYR A 326 -5.99 -10.89 -20.25
N GLY A 327 -6.61 -12.05 -20.09
CA GLY A 327 -7.18 -12.48 -18.81
C GLY A 327 -6.19 -13.22 -17.93
N TRP A 328 -6.61 -13.48 -16.68
CA TRP A 328 -5.83 -14.25 -15.71
C TRP A 328 -5.99 -15.77 -15.88
N GLU A 329 -7.11 -16.25 -16.42
CA GLU A 329 -7.37 -17.69 -16.53
C GLU A 329 -6.42 -18.35 -17.55
N ARG A 330 -5.97 -19.57 -17.25
CA ARG A 330 -5.03 -20.34 -18.09
C ARG A 330 -5.72 -21.47 -18.82
#